data_AF-A0A927NJN8-F1
#
_entry.id   AF-A0A927NJN8-F1
#
_cell.length_a   1.000
_cell.length_b   1.000
_cell.length_c   1.000
_cell.angle_alpha   90.00
_cell.angle_beta   90.00
_cell.angle_gamma   90.00
#
_symmetry.space_group_name_H-M   'P 1'
#
loop_
_entity.id
_entity.type
_entity.pdbx_description
1 polymer ?
#
loop_
_entity_poly.entity_id
_entity_poly.type
_entity_poly.pdbx_seq_one_letter_code
_entity_poly.pdbx_strand_id
1 'polypeptide(L)'
;MYFNKTFIIKNIVLFVLGGVLIALGFANIVDEFWSGLGFALIFVGIVRLVQTYRLKNDKSYKEKVETASKDERNHFIRSKAWAWAGYLFIFIAGISVIIFKIIGQDLLSFAASSAVCLITILFWFSYLILQRKY
;
A
#
# COMPACT_ATOMS: atom_id res chain seq x y z
N MET A 1 -9.22 4.51 21.02
CA MET A 1 -8.66 3.21 21.48
C MET A 1 -7.93 2.55 20.31
N TYR A 2 -6.62 2.79 20.14
CA TYR A 2 -5.90 2.52 18.87
C TYR A 2 -4.54 1.80 19.06
N PHE A 3 -4.43 0.92 20.05
CA PHE A 3 -3.35 -0.06 20.12
C PHE A 3 -3.93 -1.43 19.79
N ASN A 4 -4.38 -1.58 18.53
CA ASN A 4 -4.94 -2.84 18.07
C ASN A 4 -3.78 -3.79 17.71
N LYS A 5 -3.80 -5.04 18.20
CA LYS A 5 -2.79 -6.07 17.88
C LYS A 5 -2.50 -6.13 16.37
N THR A 6 -3.53 -5.91 15.55
CA THR A 6 -3.43 -5.87 14.08
C THR A 6 -2.50 -4.78 13.54
N PHE A 7 -2.36 -3.64 14.22
CA PHE A 7 -1.45 -2.57 13.80
C PHE A 7 0.02 -2.95 14.01
N ILE A 8 0.31 -3.52 15.18
CA ILE A 8 1.65 -4.00 15.55
C ILE A 8 2.06 -5.13 14.58
N ILE A 9 1.17 -6.10 14.34
CA ILE A 9 1.41 -7.20 13.41
C ILE A 9 1.72 -6.67 12.01
N LYS A 10 0.93 -5.71 11.49
CA LYS A 10 1.19 -5.11 10.18
C LYS A 10 2.57 -4.47 10.08
N ASN A 11 2.99 -3.71 11.09
CA ASN A 11 4.33 -3.08 11.05
C ASN A 11 5.46 -4.10 11.18
N ILE A 12 5.33 -5.10 12.05
CA ILE A 12 6.32 -6.17 12.18
C ILE A 12 6.48 -6.91 10.85
N VAL A 13 5.36 -7.25 10.20
CA VAL A 13 5.39 -7.90 8.87
C VAL A 13 6.13 -7.02 7.86
N LEU A 14 5.86 -5.72 7.80
CA LEU A 14 6.57 -4.79 6.91
C LEU A 14 8.08 -4.76 7.19
N PHE A 15 8.50 -4.70 8.46
CA PHE A 15 9.91 -4.68 8.83
C PHE A 15 10.61 -6.00 8.53
N VAL A 16 9.99 -7.14 8.84
CA VAL A 16 10.56 -8.46 8.57
C VAL A 16 10.70 -8.68 7.06
N LEU A 17 9.66 -8.38 6.30
CA LEU A 17 9.65 -8.59 4.85
C LEU A 17 10.64 -7.63 4.16
N GLY A 18 10.69 -6.36 4.59
CA GLY A 18 11.69 -5.41 4.11
C GLY A 18 13.13 -5.82 4.46
N GLY A 19 13.38 -6.27 5.69
CA GLY A 19 14.69 -6.73 6.14
C GLY A 19 15.17 -7.98 5.39
N VAL A 20 14.29 -8.95 5.15
CA VAL A 20 14.60 -10.15 4.37
C VAL A 20 14.99 -9.78 2.93
N LEU A 21 14.24 -8.88 2.29
CA LEU A 21 14.54 -8.45 0.91
C LEU A 21 15.88 -7.72 0.81
N ILE A 22 16.21 -6.88 1.79
CA ILE A 22 17.52 -6.20 1.84
C ILE A 22 18.64 -7.22 2.07
N ALA A 23 18.47 -8.17 2.99
CA ALA A 23 19.47 -9.20 3.28
C ALA A 23 19.74 -10.09 2.05
N LEU A 24 18.68 -10.50 1.34
CA LEU A 24 18.81 -11.25 0.09
C LEU A 24 19.49 -10.42 -1.01
N GLY A 25 19.24 -9.10 -1.04
CA GLY A 25 19.88 -8.17 -1.95
C GLY A 25 21.39 -8.05 -1.71
N PHE A 26 21.80 -7.89 -0.45
CA PHE A 26 23.23 -7.88 -0.08
C PHE A 26 23.93 -9.22 -0.34
N ALA A 27 23.19 -10.33 -0.26
CA ALA A 27 23.70 -11.65 -0.62
C ALA A 27 23.81 -11.87 -2.14
N ASN A 28 23.48 -10.89 -2.98
CA ASN A 28 23.41 -10.99 -4.44
C ASN A 28 22.50 -12.14 -4.94
N ILE A 29 21.49 -12.52 -4.14
CA ILE A 29 20.53 -13.57 -4.51
C ILE A 29 19.36 -12.97 -5.31
N VAL A 30 19.03 -11.69 -5.07
CA VAL A 30 17.93 -10.97 -5.73
C VAL A 30 18.43 -9.66 -6.33
N ASP A 31 17.81 -9.26 -7.45
CA ASP A 31 18.18 -8.04 -8.17
C ASP A 31 18.02 -6.76 -7.33
N GLU A 32 18.68 -5.69 -7.77
CA GLU A 32 18.64 -4.36 -7.14
C GLU A 32 17.21 -3.80 -6.97
N PHE A 33 16.28 -4.21 -7.84
CA PHE A 33 14.86 -3.90 -7.69
C PHE A 33 14.28 -4.41 -6.36
N TRP A 34 14.58 -5.65 -5.98
CA TRP A 34 14.05 -6.28 -4.78
C TRP A 34 14.68 -5.71 -3.51
N SER A 35 15.97 -5.40 -3.54
CA SER A 35 16.64 -4.72 -2.43
C SER A 35 16.09 -3.30 -2.24
N GLY A 36 15.87 -2.55 -3.34
CA GLY A 36 15.22 -1.24 -3.33
C GLY A 36 13.80 -1.26 -2.77
N LEU A 37 13.00 -2.27 -3.14
CA LEU A 37 11.66 -2.48 -2.57
C LEU A 37 11.72 -2.76 -1.06
N GLY A 38 12.74 -3.50 -0.60
CA GLY A 38 13.00 -3.73 0.82
C GLY A 38 13.21 -2.42 1.60
N PHE A 39 14.01 -1.49 1.07
CA PHE A 39 14.19 -0.16 1.67
C PHE A 39 12.90 0.65 1.74
N ALA A 40 12.09 0.63 0.68
CA ALA A 40 10.80 1.31 0.66
C ALA A 40 9.84 0.77 1.74
N LEU A 41 9.81 -0.55 1.94
CA LEU A 41 8.99 -1.18 2.98
C LEU A 41 9.43 -0.78 4.38
N ILE A 42 10.74 -0.75 4.65
CA ILE A 42 11.29 -0.28 5.93
C ILE A 42 10.93 1.19 6.16
N PHE A 43 11.08 2.04 5.14
CA PHE A 43 10.75 3.46 5.25
C PHE A 43 9.27 3.69 5.60
N VAL A 44 8.36 2.98 4.94
CA VAL A 44 6.92 3.02 5.27
C VAL A 44 6.67 2.54 6.70
N GLY A 45 7.38 1.50 7.15
CA GLY A 45 7.37 1.02 8.53
C GLY A 45 7.78 2.11 9.53
N ILE A 46 8.87 2.83 9.26
CA ILE A 46 9.37 3.93 10.09
C ILE A 46 8.33 5.06 10.17
N VAL A 47 7.80 5.51 9.03
CA VAL A 47 6.80 6.60 9.00
C VAL A 47 5.59 6.25 9.86
N ARG A 48 5.08 5.02 9.76
CA ARG A 48 3.95 4.54 10.60
C ARG A 48 4.31 4.49 12.08
N LEU A 49 5.54 4.09 12.41
CA LEU A 49 6.02 4.05 13.79
C LEU A 49 6.09 5.46 14.39
N VAL A 50 6.62 6.44 13.63
CA VAL A 50 6.65 7.85 14.03
C VAL A 50 5.24 8.42 14.22
N GLN A 51 4.32 8.15 13.31
CA GLN A 51 2.92 8.59 13.45
C GLN A 51 2.29 8.05 14.74
N THR A 52 2.57 6.79 15.07
CA THR A 52 2.06 6.14 16.28
C THR A 52 2.67 6.71 17.55
N TYR A 53 3.98 6.97 17.52
CA TYR A 53 4.69 7.60 18.62
C TYR A 53 4.13 9.00 18.90
N ARG A 54 3.92 9.81 17.86
CA ARG A 54 3.27 11.12 17.97
C ARG A 54 1.85 11.01 18.53
N LEU A 55 1.06 10.03 18.07
CA LEU A 55 -0.28 9.80 18.59
C LEU A 55 -0.32 9.42 20.08
N LYS A 56 0.74 8.75 20.57
CA LYS A 56 0.85 8.36 21.99
C LYS A 56 1.30 9.52 22.88
N ASN A 57 2.26 10.31 22.42
CA ASN A 57 2.94 11.29 23.26
C ASN A 57 2.40 12.72 23.13
N ASP A 58 1.72 13.05 22.03
CA ASP A 58 1.14 14.37 21.81
C ASP A 58 -0.39 14.32 21.94
N LYS A 59 -0.91 14.83 23.07
CA LYS A 59 -2.35 14.91 23.34
C LYS A 59 -3.08 15.81 22.34
N SER A 60 -2.47 16.92 21.91
CA SER A 60 -3.06 17.84 20.93
C SER A 60 -3.19 17.19 19.56
N TYR A 61 -2.15 16.47 19.13
CA TYR A 61 -2.20 15.68 17.90
C TYR A 61 -3.25 14.57 17.98
N LYS A 62 -3.34 13.88 19.11
CA LYS A 62 -4.34 12.82 19.33
C LYS A 62 -5.78 13.33 19.24
N GLU A 63 -6.09 14.44 19.91
CA GLU A 63 -7.42 15.05 19.85
C GLU A 63 -7.78 15.49 18.43
N LYS A 64 -6.85 16.14 17.71
CA LYS A 64 -7.06 16.50 16.30
C LYS A 64 -7.36 15.29 15.42
N VAL A 65 -6.60 14.21 15.58
CA VAL A 65 -6.80 12.96 14.82
C VAL A 65 -8.13 12.30 15.19
N GLU A 66 -8.52 12.32 16.46
CA GLU A 66 -9.77 11.70 16.91
C GLU A 66 -11.00 12.49 16.43
N THR A 67 -10.97 13.82 16.50
CA THR A 67 -12.01 14.69 15.94
C THR A 67 -12.11 14.53 14.43
N ALA A 68 -10.97 14.54 13.73
CA ALA A 68 -10.93 14.29 12.29
C ALA A 68 -11.37 12.87 11.91
N SER A 69 -11.18 11.87 12.78
CA SER A 69 -11.60 10.50 12.50
C SER A 69 -13.11 10.27 12.72
N LYS A 70 -13.76 11.10 13.53
CA LYS A 70 -15.21 11.03 13.80
C LYS A 70 -16.03 11.87 12.80
N ASP A 71 -15.39 12.76 12.06
CA ASP A 71 -16.02 13.58 11.03
C ASP A 71 -16.33 12.74 9.77
N GLU A 72 -17.62 12.64 9.44
CA GLU A 72 -18.11 11.95 8.23
C GLU A 72 -17.45 12.48 6.96
N ARG A 73 -17.17 13.79 6.90
CA ARG A 73 -16.50 14.42 5.74
C ARG A 73 -15.12 13.83 5.51
N ASN A 74 -14.36 13.59 6.58
CA ASN A 74 -13.02 13.06 6.47
C ASN A 74 -13.02 11.57 6.10
N HIS A 75 -14.04 10.82 6.57
CA HIS A 75 -14.27 9.45 6.12
C HIS A 75 -14.56 9.40 4.61
N PHE A 76 -15.41 10.30 4.11
CA PHE A 76 -15.73 10.42 2.68
C PHE A 76 -14.51 10.84 1.84
N ILE A 77 -13.72 11.82 2.29
CA ILE A 77 -12.49 12.23 1.59
C ILE A 77 -11.51 11.05 1.50
N ARG A 78 -11.35 10.30 2.58
CA ARG A 78 -10.44 9.14 2.62
C ARG A 78 -10.88 8.02 1.70
N SER A 79 -12.17 7.67 1.68
CA SER A 79 -12.68 6.64 0.77
C SER A 79 -12.53 7.07 -0.69
N LYS A 80 -12.82 8.34 -1.00
CA LYS A 80 -12.62 8.91 -2.33
C LYS A 80 -11.13 8.91 -2.72
N ALA A 81 -10.23 9.30 -1.83
CA ALA A 81 -8.78 9.28 -2.09
C ALA A 81 -8.27 7.88 -2.44
N TRP A 82 -8.75 6.84 -1.74
CA TRP A 82 -8.41 5.44 -2.06
C TRP A 82 -8.96 5.00 -3.42
N ALA A 83 -10.17 5.42 -3.79
CA ALA A 83 -10.71 5.17 -5.12
C ALA A 83 -9.87 5.85 -6.20
N TRP A 84 -9.50 7.12 -6.01
CA TRP A 84 -8.62 7.86 -6.92
C TRP A 84 -7.24 7.21 -7.07
N ALA A 85 -6.63 6.76 -5.98
CA ALA A 85 -5.36 6.04 -6.03
C ALA A 85 -5.48 4.74 -6.86
N GLY A 86 -6.58 3.99 -6.69
CA GLY A 86 -6.87 2.80 -7.49
C GLY A 86 -7.02 3.11 -8.98
N TYR A 87 -7.77 4.16 -9.33
CA TYR A 87 -7.92 4.59 -10.73
C TYR A 87 -6.58 5.00 -11.34
N LEU A 88 -5.81 5.84 -10.64
CA LEU A 88 -4.49 6.28 -11.11
C LEU A 88 -3.54 5.09 -11.31
N PHE A 89 -3.56 4.11 -10.41
CA PHE A 89 -2.76 2.90 -10.55
C PHE A 89 -3.12 2.11 -11.82
N ILE A 90 -4.42 1.92 -12.11
CA ILE A 90 -4.87 1.23 -13.33
C ILE A 90 -4.42 1.99 -14.58
N PHE A 91 -4.53 3.33 -14.59
CA PHE A 91 -4.07 4.14 -15.72
C PHE A 91 -2.55 4.03 -15.93
N ILE A 92 -1.76 4.18 -14.88
CA ILE A 92 -0.29 4.07 -14.96
C ILE A 92 0.12 2.67 -15.42
N ALA A 93 -0.49 1.63 -14.86
CA ALA A 93 -0.22 0.24 -15.25
C ALA A 93 -0.62 -0.01 -16.71
N GLY A 94 -1.78 0.47 -17.16
CA GLY A 94 -2.23 0.35 -18.54
C GLY A 94 -1.31 1.04 -19.55
N ILE A 95 -0.84 2.26 -19.24
CA ILE A 95 0.17 2.96 -20.05
C ILE A 95 1.48 2.16 -20.08
N SER A 96 1.90 1.61 -18.93
CA SER A 96 3.11 0.80 -18.83
C SER A 96 3.05 -0.46 -19.69
N VAL A 97 1.89 -1.13 -19.79
CA VAL A 97 1.68 -2.30 -20.67
C VAL A 97 2.00 -1.96 -22.12
N ILE A 98 1.49 -0.83 -22.61
CA ILE A 98 1.69 -0.38 -24.00
C ILE A 98 3.17 -0.07 -24.24
N ILE A 99 3.80 0.68 -23.34
CA ILE A 99 5.21 1.05 -23.45
C ILE A 99 6.10 -0.21 -23.46
N PHE A 100 5.88 -1.15 -22.53
CA PHE A 100 6.66 -2.39 -22.48
C PHE A 100 6.45 -3.25 -23.73
N LYS A 101 5.25 -3.26 -24.31
CA LYS A 101 4.98 -4.00 -25.54
C LYS A 101 5.73 -3.40 -26.74
N ILE A 102 5.81 -2.07 -26.84
CA ILE A 102 6.54 -1.37 -27.90
C ILE A 102 8.05 -1.61 -27.79
N ILE A 103 8.59 -1.68 -26.56
CA ILE A 103 10.01 -1.94 -26.30
C ILE A 103 10.37 -3.43 -26.49
N GLY A 104 9.40 -4.30 -26.78
CA GLY A 104 9.61 -5.74 -26.94
C GLY A 104 9.81 -6.50 -25.63
N GLN A 105 9.50 -5.88 -24.49
CA GLN A 105 9.59 -6.47 -23.16
C GLN A 105 8.28 -7.19 -22.80
N ASP A 106 8.02 -8.29 -23.50
CA ASP A 106 6.74 -9.02 -23.43
C ASP A 106 6.43 -9.56 -22.02
N LEU A 107 7.45 -9.99 -21.26
CA LEU A 107 7.26 -10.47 -19.89
C LEU A 107 6.74 -9.37 -18.96
N LEU A 108 7.33 -8.16 -19.04
CA LEU A 108 6.92 -7.01 -18.22
C LEU A 108 5.55 -6.49 -18.63
N SER A 109 5.25 -6.48 -19.93
CA SER A 109 3.93 -6.13 -20.46
C SER A 109 2.85 -7.10 -19.96
N PHE A 110 3.12 -8.41 -20.01
CA PHE A 110 2.23 -9.43 -19.47
C PHE A 110 2.04 -9.29 -17.95
N ALA A 111 3.12 -9.07 -17.20
CA ALA A 111 3.05 -8.85 -15.75
C ALA A 111 2.19 -7.63 -15.40
N ALA A 112 2.41 -6.48 -16.06
CA ALA A 112 1.61 -5.27 -15.85
C ALA A 112 0.13 -5.48 -16.24
N SER A 113 -0.15 -6.20 -17.32
CA SER A 113 -1.52 -6.51 -17.74
C SER A 113 -2.22 -7.42 -16.73
N SER A 114 -1.52 -8.46 -16.26
CA SER A 114 -2.04 -9.37 -15.24
C SER A 114 -2.36 -8.63 -13.93
N ALA A 115 -1.54 -7.65 -13.54
CA ALA A 115 -1.78 -6.80 -12.37
C ALA A 115 -3.08 -5.97 -12.51
N VAL A 116 -3.33 -5.40 -13.68
CA VAL A 116 -4.58 -4.65 -13.98
C VAL A 116 -5.80 -5.58 -13.93
N CYS A 117 -5.70 -6.78 -14.51
CA CYS A 117 -6.78 -7.76 -14.46
C CYS A 117 -7.07 -8.20 -13.01
N LEU A 118 -6.03 -8.54 -12.24
CA LEU A 118 -6.16 -8.97 -10.85
C LEU A 118 -6.78 -7.89 -9.98
N ILE A 119 -6.33 -6.64 -10.06
CA ILE A 119 -6.88 -5.57 -9.23
C ILE A 119 -8.35 -5.29 -9.57
N THR A 120 -8.74 -5.42 -10.83
CA THR A 120 -10.13 -5.24 -11.29
C THR A 120 -11.03 -6.37 -10.76
N ILE A 121 -10.55 -7.62 -10.81
CA ILE A 121 -11.26 -8.78 -10.24
C ILE A 121 -11.41 -8.62 -8.72
N LEU A 122 -10.34 -8.27 -8.02
CA LEU A 122 -10.36 -8.06 -6.57
C LEU A 122 -11.31 -6.91 -6.19
N PHE A 123 -11.33 -5.82 -6.97
CA PHE A 123 -12.28 -4.74 -6.78
C PHE A 123 -13.72 -5.25 -6.94
N TRP A 124 -14.01 -6.02 -7.99
CA TRP A 124 -15.34 -6.56 -8.23
C TRP A 124 -15.78 -7.52 -7.12
N PHE A 125 -14.94 -8.45 -6.68
CA PHE A 125 -15.23 -9.31 -5.54
C PHE A 125 -15.45 -8.51 -4.25
N SER A 126 -14.61 -7.52 -3.99
CA SER A 126 -14.76 -6.65 -2.81
C SER A 126 -16.08 -5.89 -2.86
N TYR A 127 -16.49 -5.41 -4.04
CA TYR A 127 -17.76 -4.75 -4.25
C TYR A 127 -18.94 -5.69 -3.97
N LEU A 128 -18.93 -6.91 -4.49
CA LEU A 128 -19.98 -7.91 -4.25
C LEU A 128 -20.11 -8.26 -2.76
N ILE A 129 -18.99 -8.37 -2.04
CA ILE A 129 -18.99 -8.64 -0.59
C ILE A 129 -19.56 -7.44 0.17
N LEU A 130 -19.14 -6.22 -0.16
CA LEU A 130 -19.61 -5.01 0.50
C LEU A 130 -21.10 -4.76 0.25
N GLN A 131 -21.59 -4.97 -0.97
CA GLN A 131 -23.00 -4.80 -1.33
C GLN A 131 -23.94 -5.75 -0.56
N ARG A 132 -23.44 -6.91 -0.12
CA ARG A 132 -24.24 -7.82 0.72
C ARG A 132 -24.28 -7.38 2.19
N LYS A 133 -23.34 -6.55 2.61
CA LYS A 133 -23.16 -6.15 4.01
C LYS A 133 -23.77 -4.78 4.32
N TYR A 134 -23.74 -3.87 3.35
CA TYR A 134 -24.31 -2.52 3.39
C TYR A 134 -25.46 -2.43 2.39
#